data_AF-A0A7V2RST9-F1
#
_entry.id   AF-A0A7V2RST9-F1
#
_cell.length_a   1.000
_cell.length_b   1.000
_cell.length_c   1.000
_cell.angle_alpha   90.00
_cell.angle_beta   90.00
_cell.angle_gamma   90.00
#
_symmetry.space_group_name_H-M   'P 1'
#
loop_
_entity.id
_entity.type
_entity.pdbx_description
1 polymer ?
#
loop_
_entity_poly.entity_id
_entity_poly.type
_entity_poly.pdbx_seq_one_letter_code
_entity_poly.pdbx_strand_id
1 'polypeptide(L)' 'MTEIDPTIRTELEAAAFRRLIAHLRERSDVQNIDLMNLAGFCRNCLAK' A
#
# COMPACT_ATOMS: atom_id res chain seq x y z
N MET A 1 -2.48 -18.88 14.36
CA MET A 1 -2.76 -17.44 14.15
C MET A 1 -4.05 -17.14 14.88
N THR A 2 -4.03 -16.20 15.81
CA THR A 2 -5.18 -15.76 16.60
C THR A 2 -6.29 -15.29 15.67
N GLU A 3 -7.52 -15.74 15.89
CA GLU A 3 -8.67 -15.22 15.14
C GLU A 3 -8.87 -13.74 15.50
N ILE A 4 -8.66 -12.89 14.51
CA ILE A 4 -8.95 -11.46 14.58
C ILE A 4 -10.37 -11.28 14.06
N ASP A 5 -11.18 -10.49 14.78
CA ASP A 5 -12.52 -10.12 14.34
C ASP A 5 -12.47 -9.56 12.89
N PRO A 6 -13.35 -10.02 11.98
CA PRO A 6 -13.32 -9.59 10.57
C PRO A 6 -13.43 -8.07 10.36
N THR A 7 -14.17 -7.38 11.24
CA THR A 7 -14.33 -5.93 11.21
C THR A 7 -13.00 -5.26 11.57
N ILE A 8 -12.40 -5.70 12.68
CA ILE A 8 -11.09 -5.21 13.13
C ILE A 8 -10.02 -5.48 12.07
N ARG A 9 -10.04 -6.64 11.42
CA ARG A 9 -9.11 -6.95 10.32
C ARG A 9 -9.25 -5.94 9.18
N THR A 10 -10.49 -5.66 8.77
CA THR A 10 -10.78 -4.71 7.68
C THR A 10 -10.29 -3.30 8.02
N GLU A 11 -10.49 -2.84 9.26
CA GLU A 11 -10.02 -1.53 9.71
C GLU A 11 -8.50 -1.42 9.71
N LEU A 12 -7.81 -2.47 10.18
CA LEU A 12 -6.35 -2.53 10.20
C LEU A 12 -5.76 -2.56 8.79
N GLU A 13 -6.32 -3.37 7.88
CA GLU A 13 -5.90 -3.43 6.48
C GLU A 13 -6.10 -2.08 5.79
N ALA A 14 -7.24 -1.43 6.01
CA ALA A 14 -7.51 -0.11 5.46
C ALA A 14 -6.56 0.96 6.03
N ALA A 15 -6.23 0.89 7.33
CA ALA A 15 -5.26 1.79 7.95
C ALA A 15 -3.85 1.59 7.39
N ALA A 16 -3.42 0.33 7.20
CA ALA A 16 -2.14 0.00 6.58
C ALA A 16 -2.06 0.51 5.14
N PHE A 17 -3.12 0.32 4.36
CA PHE A 17 -3.18 0.80 2.97
C PHE A 17 -3.12 2.34 2.88
N ARG A 18 -3.88 3.05 3.73
CA ARG A 18 -3.81 4.52 3.82
C ARG A 18 -2.39 5.00 4.17
N ARG A 19 -1.71 4.31 5.08
CA ARG A 19 -0.33 4.63 5.48
C ARG A 19 0.65 4.41 4.33
N LEU A 20 0.50 3.33 3.56
CA LEU A 20 1.31 3.08 2.37
C LEU A 20 1.12 4.20 1.33
N ILE A 21 -0.12 4.60 1.05
CA ILE A 21 -0.40 5.69 0.11
C ILE A 21 0.25 7.00 0.59
N ALA A 22 0.12 7.34 1.87
CA ALA A 22 0.74 8.54 2.42
C ALA A 22 2.27 8.51 2.24
N HIS A 23 2.91 7.38 2.58
CA HIS A 23 4.35 7.20 2.40
C HIS A 23 4.80 7.37 0.94
N LEU A 24 4.07 6.76 0.00
CA LEU A 24 4.37 6.85 -1.43
C LEU A 24 4.11 8.24 -2.03
N ARG A 25 3.28 9.06 -1.39
CA ARG A 25 3.06 10.48 -1.74
C ARG A 25 4.18 11.37 -1.24
N GLU A 26 4.67 11.12 -0.03
CA GLU A 26 5.83 11.83 0.53
C GLU A 26 7.11 11.52 -0.25
N ARG A 27 7.27 10.27 -0.70
CA ARG A 27 8.41 9.81 -1.52
C ARG A 27 8.15 10.02 -3.01
N SER A 28 7.94 11.27 -3.43
CA SER A 28 7.73 11.62 -4.84
C SER A 28 8.99 11.44 -5.70
N ASP A 29 10.15 11.30 -5.07
CA ASP A 29 11.45 11.02 -5.69
C ASP A 29 11.54 9.60 -6.29
N VAL A 30 10.79 8.65 -5.75
CA VAL A 30 10.78 7.27 -6.25
C VAL A 30 9.92 7.17 -7.51
N GLN A 31 10.49 6.77 -8.64
CA GLN A 31 9.71 6.69 -9.88
C GLN A 31 8.84 5.43 -9.93
N ASN A 32 7.71 5.50 -10.65
CA ASN A 32 6.85 4.33 -10.85
C ASN A 32 7.57 3.19 -11.60
N ILE A 33 8.50 3.52 -12.51
CA ILE A 33 9.26 2.52 -13.25
C ILE A 33 10.21 1.73 -12.33
N ASP A 34 10.82 2.39 -11.34
CA ASP A 34 11.69 1.74 -10.37
C ASP A 34 10.90 0.77 -9.48
N LEU A 35 9.70 1.19 -9.04
CA LEU A 35 8.79 0.32 -8.29
C LEU A 35 8.35 -0.89 -9.12
N MET A 36 8.00 -0.69 -10.39
CA MET A 36 7.64 -1.79 -11.28
C MET A 36 8.79 -2.78 -11.49
N ASN A 37 9.99 -2.27 -11.74
CA ASN A 37 11.15 -3.11 -12.02
C ASN A 37 11.60 -3.92 -10.80
N LEU A 38 11.48 -3.35 -9.59
CA LEU A 38 11.91 -4.00 -8.36
C LEU A 38 10.84 -4.91 -7.75
N ALA A 39 9.60 -4.44 -7.67
CA ALA A 39 8.53 -5.06 -6.89
C ALA A 39 7.34 -5.57 -7.74
N GLY A 40 7.33 -5.30 -9.05
CA GLY A 40 6.25 -5.75 -9.95
C GLY A 40 4.94 -4.96 -9.82
N PHE A 41 4.92 -3.86 -9.06
CA PHE A 41 3.78 -2.94 -8.96
C PHE A 41 4.25 -1.49 -8.81
N CYS A 42 3.35 -0.53 -9.05
CA CYS A 42 3.61 0.88 -8.79
C CYS A 42 2.34 1.61 -8.32
N ARG A 43 2.43 2.94 -8.17
CA ARG A 43 1.31 3.78 -7.74
C ARG A 43 0.09 3.65 -8.66
N ASN A 44 0.29 3.44 -9.96
CA ASN A 44 -0.80 3.26 -10.92
C ASN A 44 -1.54 1.93 -10.71
N CYS A 45 -0.83 0.89 -10.26
CA CYS A 45 -1.44 -0.39 -9.93
C CYS A 45 -2.35 -0.29 -8.70
N LEU A 46 -1.95 0.53 -7.71
CA LEU A 46 -2.75 0.75 -6.49
C LEU A 46 -3.99 1.63 -6.73
N ALA A 47 -4.06 2.33 -7.86
CA ALA A 47 -5.19 3.17 -8.24
C ALA A 47 -6.22 2.45 -9.14
N LYS A 48 -5.87 1.28 -9.65
CA LYS A 48 -6.73 0.45 -10.52
C LYS A 48 -7.59 -0.48 -9.68
#